data_AF-A0A0D2F3V6-F1
#
_entry.id   AF-A0A0D2F3V6-F1
#
_cell.length_a   1.000
_cell.length_b   1.000
_cell.length_c   1.000
_cell.angle_alpha   90.00
_cell.angle_beta   90.00
_cell.angle_gamma   90.00
#
_symmetry.space_group_name_H-M   'P 1'
#
loop_
_entity.id
_entity.type
_entity.pdbx_description
1 polymer ?
#
loop_
_entity_poly.entity_id
_entity_poly.type
_entity_poly.pdbx_seq_one_letter_code
_entity_poly.pdbx_strand_id
1 'polypeptide(L)'
;MKQFGLYLSFPIGYMYYFGTNLENRFAVPGFWPTPEQSHKIPYEKEEIRAEIERHQRLMREQSEQRQKEKREALEQAKVAFAAQRARGESESEVVDEQKETV
;
A
#
# COMPACT_ATOMS: atom_id res chain seq x y z
N MET A 1 40.23 -8.84 38.36
CA MET A 1 39.95 -10.28 38.17
C MET A 1 38.61 -10.77 38.78
N LYS A 2 37.60 -9.92 39.05
CA LYS A 2 36.30 -10.38 39.63
C LYS A 2 35.10 -10.27 38.70
N GLN A 3 35.15 -9.45 37.65
CA GLN A 3 34.01 -9.22 36.75
C GLN A 3 33.90 -10.25 35.62
N PHE A 4 35.02 -10.81 35.15
CA PHE A 4 35.04 -11.79 34.05
C PHE A 4 34.26 -13.07 34.38
N GLY A 5 34.41 -13.60 35.60
CA GLY A 5 33.71 -14.81 36.03
C GLY A 5 32.19 -14.64 36.10
N LEU A 6 31.71 -13.45 36.51
CA LEU A 6 30.28 -13.13 36.57
C LEU A 6 29.67 -13.03 35.16
N TYR A 7 30.37 -12.40 34.21
CA TYR A 7 29.90 -12.28 32.84
C TYR A 7 29.95 -13.59 32.06
N LEU A 8 30.80 -14.53 32.44
CA LEU A 8 30.82 -15.87 31.84
C LEU A 8 29.76 -16.79 32.46
N SER A 9 29.55 -16.73 33.77
CA SER A 9 28.59 -17.59 34.47
C SER A 9 27.13 -17.17 34.24
N PHE A 10 26.84 -15.88 34.11
CA PHE A 10 25.50 -15.36 33.90
C PHE A 10 24.80 -15.90 32.63
N PRO A 11 25.40 -15.84 31.41
CA PRO A 11 24.75 -16.34 30.21
C PRO A 11 24.64 -17.88 30.19
N ILE A 12 25.63 -18.60 30.75
CA ILE A 12 25.61 -20.07 30.81
C ILE A 12 24.53 -20.56 31.78
N GLY A 13 24.40 -19.93 32.95
CA GLY A 13 23.35 -20.26 33.92
C GLY A 13 21.95 -19.93 33.41
N TYR A 14 21.79 -18.78 32.75
CA TYR A 14 20.53 -18.39 32.12
C TYR A 14 20.13 -19.37 31.00
N MET A 15 21.08 -19.76 30.15
CA MET A 15 20.86 -20.77 29.11
C MET A 15 20.56 -22.16 29.69
N TYR A 16 21.14 -22.56 30.83
CA TYR A 16 20.80 -23.84 31.46
C TYR A 16 19.40 -23.83 32.08
N TYR A 17 18.96 -22.69 32.62
CA TYR A 17 17.62 -22.54 33.20
C TYR A 17 16.52 -22.51 32.13
N PHE A 18 16.76 -21.88 30.97
CA PHE A 18 15.78 -21.78 29.88
C PHE A 18 15.94 -22.82 28.75
N GLY A 19 17.12 -23.41 28.59
CA GLY A 19 17.59 -24.06 27.36
C GLY A 19 16.92 -25.37 26.95
N THR A 20 16.04 -25.95 27.77
CA THR A 20 15.28 -27.17 27.42
C THR A 20 13.76 -27.00 27.55
N ASN A 21 13.29 -25.80 27.92
CA ASN A 21 11.87 -25.55 28.23
C ASN A 21 11.31 -24.31 27.50
N LEU A 22 11.96 -23.87 26.43
CA LEU A 22 11.47 -22.75 25.60
C LEU A 22 10.16 -23.12 24.89
N GLU A 23 10.07 -24.33 24.34
CA GLU A 23 8.90 -24.74 23.56
C GLU A 23 7.61 -24.73 24.40
N ASN A 24 7.65 -25.23 25.63
CA ASN A 24 6.47 -25.25 26.50
C ASN A 24 6.15 -23.86 27.10
N ARG A 25 7.17 -23.00 27.31
CA ARG A 25 6.97 -21.66 27.90
C ARG A 25 6.61 -20.57 26.88
N PHE A 26 6.96 -20.75 25.60
CA PHE A 26 6.71 -19.78 24.54
C PHE A 26 5.72 -20.28 23.46
N ALA A 27 5.26 -21.53 23.51
CA ALA A 27 4.13 -21.95 22.70
C ALA A 27 2.86 -21.27 23.22
N VAL A 28 2.26 -20.42 22.38
CA VAL A 28 0.94 -19.83 22.65
C VAL A 28 -0.11 -20.84 22.19
N PRO A 29 -0.90 -21.44 23.10
CA PRO A 29 -2.00 -22.31 22.70
C PRO A 29 -2.99 -21.51 21.86
N GLY A 30 -3.32 -22.00 20.66
CA GLY A 30 -4.21 -21.28 19.74
C GLY A 30 -3.55 -20.12 19.01
N PHE A 31 -2.21 -20.10 18.86
CA PHE A 31 -1.51 -19.11 18.03
C PHE A 31 -2.08 -19.02 16.61
N TRP A 32 -2.45 -20.16 16.03
CA TRP A 32 -3.06 -20.22 14.71
C TRP A 32 -4.58 -20.14 14.81
N PRO A 33 -5.24 -19.35 13.94
CA PRO A 33 -6.70 -19.35 13.85
C PRO A 33 -7.22 -20.76 13.62
N THR A 34 -8.30 -21.14 14.30
CA THR A 34 -8.91 -22.44 14.06
C THR A 34 -9.47 -22.51 12.63
N PRO A 35 -9.69 -23.72 12.07
CA PRO A 35 -10.32 -23.88 10.75
C PRO A 35 -11.72 -23.24 10.65
N GLU A 36 -12.39 -23.02 11.78
CA GLU A 36 -13.68 -22.32 11.89
C GLU A 36 -13.53 -20.80 11.79
N GLN A 37 -12.40 -20.27 12.26
CA GLN A 37 -12.04 -18.85 12.18
C GLN A 37 -11.37 -18.48 10.85
N SER A 38 -10.96 -19.48 10.06
CA SER A 38 -10.37 -19.29 8.75
C SER A 38 -11.45 -19.12 7.69
N HIS A 39 -11.30 -18.14 6.80
CA HIS A 39 -12.18 -18.00 5.65
C HIS A 39 -12.12 -19.29 4.80
N LYS A 40 -13.27 -19.95 4.64
CA LYS A 40 -13.40 -21.12 3.76
C LYS A 40 -13.50 -20.63 2.33
N ILE A 41 -12.59 -21.09 1.48
CA ILE A 41 -12.69 -20.89 0.03
C ILE A 41 -13.97 -21.61 -0.44
N PRO A 42 -14.79 -21.02 -1.33
CA PRO A 42 -15.96 -21.71 -1.85
C PRO A 42 -15.53 -23.01 -2.53
N TYR A 43 -16.07 -24.14 -2.10
CA TYR A 43 -15.71 -25.46 -2.65
C TYR A 43 -16.67 -25.89 -3.77
N GLU A 44 -17.90 -25.41 -3.74
CA GLU A 44 -18.92 -25.77 -4.72
C GLU A 44 -18.79 -24.96 -6.00
N LYS A 45 -19.02 -25.62 -7.14
CA LYS A 45 -18.81 -25.03 -8.46
C LYS A 45 -19.72 -23.83 -8.72
N GLU A 46 -20.96 -23.85 -8.23
CA GLU A 46 -21.87 -22.70 -8.36
C GLU A 46 -21.39 -21.50 -7.54
N GLU A 47 -20.92 -21.72 -6.30
CA GLU A 47 -20.41 -20.66 -5.44
C GLU A 47 -19.16 -20.00 -6.03
N ILE A 48 -18.24 -20.81 -6.57
CA ILE A 48 -17.05 -20.30 -7.27
C ILE A 48 -17.43 -19.41 -8.45
N ARG A 49 -18.43 -19.82 -9.25
CA ARG A 49 -18.90 -19.01 -10.40
C ARG A 49 -19.53 -17.70 -9.95
N ALA A 50 -20.36 -17.73 -8.92
CA ALA A 50 -20.98 -16.53 -8.36
C ALA A 50 -19.94 -15.54 -7.83
N GLU A 51 -18.92 -16.03 -7.13
CA GLU A 51 -17.84 -15.19 -6.58
C GLU A 51 -16.94 -14.62 -7.69
N ILE A 52 -16.68 -15.38 -8.76
CA ILE A 52 -15.97 -14.88 -9.94
C ILE A 52 -16.77 -13.78 -10.63
N GLU A 53 -18.07 -13.98 -10.83
CA GLU A 53 -18.94 -12.98 -11.46
C GLU A 53 -18.98 -11.68 -10.65
N ARG A 54 -19.08 -11.80 -9.31
CA ARG A 54 -19.00 -10.66 -8.39
C ARG A 54 -17.70 -9.88 -8.57
N HIS A 55 -16.56 -10.57 -8.57
CA HIS A 55 -15.25 -9.92 -8.77
C HIS A 55 -15.11 -9.27 -10.14
N GLN A 56 -15.56 -9.92 -11.21
CA GLN A 56 -15.52 -9.34 -12.54
C GLN A 56 -16.35 -8.07 -12.65
N ARG A 57 -17.52 -8.03 -12.00
CA ARG A 57 -18.37 -6.84 -11.96
C ARG A 57 -17.67 -5.68 -11.25
N LEU A 58 -17.14 -5.91 -10.05
CA LEU A 58 -16.40 -4.90 -9.28
C LEU A 58 -15.18 -4.37 -10.06
N MET A 59 -14.43 -5.25 -10.74
CA MET A 59 -13.27 -4.85 -11.53
C MET A 59 -13.67 -3.97 -12.72
N ARG A 60 -14.78 -4.29 -13.40
CA ARG A 60 -15.31 -3.46 -14.50
C ARG A 60 -15.69 -2.08 -14.00
N GLU A 61 -16.49 -1.99 -12.94
CA GLU A 61 -16.92 -0.71 -12.36
C GLU A 61 -15.73 0.16 -11.94
N GLN A 62 -14.75 -0.41 -11.23
CA GLN A 62 -13.53 0.32 -10.87
C GLN A 62 -12.72 0.76 -12.10
N SER A 63 -12.66 -0.06 -13.14
CA SER A 63 -11.93 0.29 -14.36
C SER A 63 -12.60 1.44 -15.11
N GLU A 64 -13.93 1.46 -15.17
CA GLU A 64 -14.72 2.53 -15.77
C GLU A 64 -14.55 3.83 -15.00
N GLN A 65 -14.63 3.77 -13.67
CA GLN A 65 -14.41 4.92 -12.80
C GLN A 65 -13.01 5.52 -13.01
N ARG A 66 -11.96 4.69 -12.99
CA ARG A 66 -10.59 5.14 -13.27
C ARG A 66 -10.44 5.74 -14.66
N GLN A 67 -11.16 5.22 -15.66
CA GLN A 67 -11.11 5.79 -17.00
C GLN A 67 -11.80 7.15 -17.08
N LYS A 68 -12.94 7.33 -16.40
CA LYS A 68 -13.63 8.62 -16.32
C LYS A 68 -12.74 9.67 -15.65
N GLU A 69 -12.19 9.36 -14.49
CA GLU A 69 -11.27 10.24 -13.75
C GLU A 69 -10.05 10.64 -14.59
N LYS A 70 -9.47 9.69 -15.33
CA LYS A 70 -8.36 9.99 -16.26
C LYS A 70 -8.78 10.93 -17.39
N ARG A 71 -9.98 10.76 -17.95
CA ARG A 71 -10.49 11.64 -19.01
C ARG A 71 -10.70 13.06 -18.49
N GLU A 72 -11.35 13.19 -17.33
CA GLU A 72 -11.58 14.49 -16.68
C GLU A 72 -10.26 15.18 -16.33
N ALA A 73 -9.29 14.44 -15.76
CA ALA A 73 -7.97 14.98 -15.45
C ALA A 73 -7.21 15.43 -16.72
N LEU A 74 -7.31 14.68 -17.82
CA LEU A 74 -6.72 15.07 -19.11
C LEU A 74 -7.39 16.32 -19.69
N GLU A 75 -8.70 16.45 -19.59
CA GLU A 75 -9.43 17.64 -20.03
C GLU A 75 -9.05 18.86 -19.21
N GLN A 76 -9.02 18.74 -17.88
CA GLN A 76 -8.56 19.82 -17.00
C GLN A 76 -7.11 20.21 -17.28
N ALA A 77 -6.21 19.23 -17.49
CA ALA A 77 -4.83 19.50 -17.84
C ALA A 77 -4.70 20.23 -19.20
N LYS A 78 -5.50 19.87 -20.21
CA LYS A 78 -5.52 20.58 -21.50
C LYS A 78 -6.01 22.02 -21.35
N VAL A 79 -7.07 22.24 -20.57
CA VAL A 79 -7.60 23.60 -20.31
C VAL A 79 -6.57 24.43 -19.54
N ALA A 80 -5.93 23.87 -18.51
CA ALA A 80 -4.89 24.56 -17.74
C ALA A 80 -3.67 24.89 -18.62
N PHE A 81 -3.25 23.97 -19.49
CA PHE A 81 -2.16 24.19 -20.44
C PHE A 81 -2.50 25.28 -21.47
N ALA A 82 -3.72 25.28 -22.01
CA ALA A 82 -4.18 26.33 -22.92
C ALA A 82 -4.25 27.70 -22.23
N ALA A 83 -4.73 27.76 -20.98
CA ALA A 83 -4.77 29.00 -20.21
C ALA A 83 -3.37 29.52 -19.87
N GLN A 84 -2.40 28.64 -19.57
CA GLN A 84 -1.00 29.03 -19.36
C GLN A 84 -0.37 29.56 -20.66
N ARG A 85 -0.64 28.90 -21.80
CA ARG A 85 -0.14 29.35 -23.10
C ARG A 85 -0.67 30.74 -23.47
N ALA A 86 -1.96 30.97 -23.31
CA ALA A 86 -2.56 32.29 -23.58
C ALA A 86 -2.01 33.39 -22.66
N ARG A 87 -1.75 33.07 -21.38
CA ARG A 87 -1.08 34.02 -20.46
C ARG A 87 0.35 34.33 -20.90
N GLY A 88 1.12 33.33 -21.30
CA GLY A 88 2.48 33.52 -21.80
C GLY A 88 2.54 34.33 -23.10
N GLU A 89 1.61 34.10 -24.03
CA GLU A 89 1.47 34.87 -25.28
C GLU A 89 1.10 36.34 -24.98
N SER A 90 0.17 36.60 -24.04
CA SER A 90 -0.16 37.96 -23.62
C SER A 90 0.97 38.67 -22.88
N GLU A 91 1.77 37.97 -22.08
CA GLU A 91 2.94 38.54 -21.40
C GLU A 91 4.07 38.85 -22.39
N SER A 92 4.26 38.05 -23.45
CA SER A 92 5.23 38.36 -24.52
C SER A 92 4.81 39.56 -25.36
N GLU A 93 3.53 39.69 -25.70
CA GLU A 93 3.00 40.78 -26.51
C GLU A 93 3.10 42.13 -25.79
N VAL A 94 2.82 42.15 -24.47
CA VAL A 94 2.99 43.35 -23.63
C VAL A 94 4.47 43.75 -23.45
N VAL A 95 5.38 42.77 -23.40
CA VAL A 95 6.83 43.05 -23.27
C VAL A 95 7.41 43.60 -24.58
N ASP A 96 6.93 43.15 -25.73
CA ASP A 96 7.37 43.65 -27.04
C ASP A 96 6.78 45.04 -27.35
N GLU A 97 5.50 45.31 -27.04
CA GLU A 97 4.91 46.65 -27.18
C GLU A 97 5.66 47.70 -26.33
N GLN A 98 6.08 47.35 -25.11
CA GLN A 98 6.82 48.26 -24.23
C GLN A 98 8.26 48.54 -24.68
N LYS A 99 8.83 47.70 -25.55
CA LYS A 99 10.16 47.92 -26.13
C LYS A 99 10.13 48.80 -27.39
N GLU A 100 9.00 48.83 -28.10
CA GLU A 100 8.82 49.70 -29.27
C GLU A 100 8.47 51.16 -28.91
N THR A 101 8.08 51.45 -27.66
CA THR A 101 7.66 52.79 -27.22
C THR A 101 8.78 53.70 -26.71
N VAL A 102 10.06 53.34 -26.87
CA VAL A 102 11.26 54.12 -26.44
C VAL A 102 12.18 54.39 -27.62
#